data_AF-A0A9P1FSY8-F1
#
_entry.id   AF-A0A9P1FSY8-F1
#
_cell.length_a   1.000
_cell.length_b   1.000
_cell.length_c   1.000
_cell.angle_alpha   90.00
_cell.angle_beta   90.00
_cell.angle_gamma   90.00
#
_symmetry.space_group_name_H-M   'P 1'
#
loop_
_entity.id
_entity.type
_entity.pdbx_description
1 polymer ?
#
loop_
_entity_poly.entity_id
_entity_poly.type
_entity_poly.pdbx_seq_one_letter_code
_entity_poly.pdbx_strand_id
1 'polypeptide(L)'
;MLVDVRHSLTGEVLMQLEANSDLSRWEVMAQVAVHRGLMTPYQVAVNPDLVSKQASPLHIIATRSAADGCEVRIIVHPLQYPTAAQYHRLMEALYRKDAGEVAKLLGRGLDLTCLVPPGGHTSALLTMAMLKDHDREPYTTSSSSVSLKYPCPDACLTFLLLQAKVDPNILPPKQQPTTMIGLAVALKNQPLVQLLLDAEAEVHPDEATVPPLIIAVLHQHEGIVQALLTARADPWRSTPVGALLDCPWSKWVHPWTEPVSAVRVAALQSPSQTMVGILMNAPARIGSWEASQPLHLPVPISMAYSERAMKLLTKVIEDYPRRTGPHRPLIGHESLHWRKLMAGLYLPKLPPGWLQSEDISAANCYLLRQMD
;
A
#
# COMPACT_ATOMS: atom_id res chain seq x y z
N MET A 1 -4.98 -26.70 22.17
CA MET A 1 -4.86 -26.19 23.56
C MET A 1 -5.82 -25.02 23.70
N LEU A 2 -6.62 -24.95 24.76
CA LEU A 2 -7.51 -23.81 24.99
C LEU A 2 -6.75 -22.71 25.73
N VAL A 3 -6.85 -21.48 25.22
CA VAL A 3 -6.26 -20.28 25.79
C VAL A 3 -7.41 -19.36 26.22
N ASP A 4 -7.49 -19.09 27.53
CA ASP A 4 -8.50 -18.20 28.10
C ASP A 4 -8.02 -16.76 27.97
N VAL A 5 -8.76 -15.94 27.20
CA VAL A 5 -8.49 -14.51 27.07
C VAL A 5 -9.32 -13.75 28.09
N ARG A 6 -8.65 -13.07 29.03
CA ARG A 6 -9.30 -12.32 30.11
C ARG A 6 -9.00 -10.85 30.04
N HIS A 7 -9.99 -10.04 30.39
CA HIS A 7 -9.78 -8.62 30.58
C HIS A 7 -9.01 -8.36 31.87
N SER A 8 -7.87 -7.67 31.79
CA SER A 8 -6.95 -7.52 32.93
C SER A 8 -7.51 -6.73 34.12
N LEU A 9 -8.43 -5.77 33.87
CA LEU A 9 -9.00 -4.93 34.93
C LEU A 9 -10.24 -5.55 35.57
N THR A 10 -11.04 -6.30 34.82
CA THR A 10 -12.32 -6.86 35.30
C THR A 10 -12.21 -8.35 35.64
N GLY A 11 -11.19 -9.04 35.16
CA GLY A 11 -11.00 -10.48 35.34
C GLY A 11 -11.97 -11.36 34.52
N GLU A 12 -12.87 -10.74 33.75
CA GLU A 12 -13.88 -11.44 32.96
C GLU A 12 -13.24 -12.23 31.81
N VAL A 13 -13.71 -13.46 31.62
CA VAL A 13 -13.37 -14.27 30.44
C VAL A 13 -14.09 -13.69 29.24
N LEU A 14 -13.30 -13.23 28.26
CA LEU A 14 -13.80 -12.61 27.04
C LEU A 14 -14.11 -13.66 25.98
N MET A 15 -13.17 -14.58 25.77
CA MET A 15 -13.29 -15.66 24.80
C MET A 15 -12.27 -16.76 25.10
N GLN A 16 -12.50 -17.93 24.53
CA GLN A 16 -11.55 -19.04 24.53
C GLN A 16 -11.01 -19.25 23.11
N LEU A 17 -9.69 -19.34 22.99
CA LEU A 17 -9.01 -19.54 21.72
C LEU A 17 -8.45 -20.96 21.63
N GLU A 18 -8.74 -21.65 20.54
CA GLU A 18 -8.12 -22.93 20.24
C GLU A 18 -6.77 -22.72 19.54
N ALA A 19 -5.69 -22.96 20.28
CA ALA A 19 -4.33 -22.88 19.78
C ALA A 19 -3.81 -24.28 19.40
N ASN A 20 -3.53 -24.48 18.12
CA ASN A 20 -2.86 -25.68 17.60
C ASN A 20 -1.31 -25.56 17.63
N SER A 21 -0.79 -24.35 17.87
CA SER A 21 0.64 -24.04 17.99
C SER A 21 0.84 -22.77 18.85
N ASP A 22 2.09 -22.33 19.07
CA ASP A 22 2.39 -21.09 19.78
C ASP A 22 1.72 -19.89 19.07
N LEU A 23 0.89 -19.16 19.82
CA LEU A 23 0.16 -17.99 19.31
C LEU A 23 1.05 -16.74 19.29
N SER A 24 0.88 -15.91 18.28
CA SER A 24 1.40 -14.53 18.30
C SER A 24 0.43 -13.63 19.08
N ARG A 25 0.95 -12.57 19.73
CA ARG A 25 0.09 -11.52 20.30
C ARG A 25 -0.85 -10.94 19.24
N TRP A 26 -0.39 -10.86 17.98
CA TRP A 26 -1.18 -10.41 16.84
C TRP A 26 -2.45 -11.23 16.62
N GLU A 27 -2.35 -12.57 16.62
CA GLU A 27 -3.51 -13.46 16.44
C GLU A 27 -4.56 -13.22 17.54
N VAL A 28 -4.11 -13.04 18.78
CA VAL A 28 -5.00 -12.70 19.91
C VAL A 28 -5.64 -11.33 19.70
N MET A 29 -4.86 -10.31 19.34
CA MET A 29 -5.37 -8.95 19.08
C MET A 29 -6.43 -8.95 17.97
N ALA A 30 -6.17 -9.64 16.87
CA ALA A 30 -7.08 -9.72 15.73
C ALA A 30 -8.40 -10.40 16.11
N GLN A 31 -8.35 -11.54 16.80
CA GLN A 31 -9.55 -12.27 17.21
C GLN A 31 -10.37 -11.50 18.25
N VAL A 32 -9.72 -10.87 19.21
CA VAL A 32 -10.39 -10.00 20.19
C VAL A 32 -11.05 -8.81 19.51
N ALA A 33 -10.35 -8.16 18.57
CA ALA A 33 -10.90 -7.02 17.85
C ALA A 33 -12.16 -7.39 17.06
N VAL A 34 -12.15 -8.54 16.38
CA VAL A 34 -13.35 -9.08 15.70
C VAL A 34 -14.47 -9.37 16.70
N HIS A 35 -14.17 -10.05 17.80
CA HIS A 35 -15.17 -10.42 18.82
C HIS A 35 -15.81 -9.21 19.50
N ARG A 36 -15.05 -8.14 19.73
CA ARG A 36 -15.50 -6.90 20.37
C ARG A 36 -15.96 -5.82 19.39
N GLY A 37 -15.89 -6.07 18.07
CA GLY A 37 -16.25 -5.07 17.05
C GLY A 37 -15.36 -3.83 17.08
N LEU A 38 -14.08 -3.99 17.41
CA LEU A 38 -13.11 -2.88 17.42
C LEU A 38 -12.72 -2.49 15.99
N MET A 39 -12.33 -1.22 15.81
CA MET A 39 -11.94 -0.69 14.50
C MET A 39 -10.59 -1.26 14.05
N THR A 40 -9.63 -1.36 14.98
CA THR A 40 -8.30 -1.89 14.68
C THR A 40 -7.87 -2.93 15.73
N PRO A 41 -7.11 -3.97 15.34
CA PRO A 41 -6.47 -4.88 16.28
C PRO A 41 -5.55 -4.16 17.28
N TYR A 42 -4.98 -3.03 16.88
CA TYR A 42 -4.08 -2.22 17.70
C TYR A 42 -4.75 -1.52 18.89
N GLN A 43 -6.08 -1.55 18.99
CA GLN A 43 -6.77 -1.16 20.22
C GLN A 43 -6.58 -2.17 21.35
N VAL A 44 -6.11 -3.39 21.06
CA VAL A 44 -5.90 -4.44 22.05
C VAL A 44 -4.42 -4.51 22.45
N ALA A 45 -4.13 -4.31 23.73
CA ALA A 45 -2.82 -4.59 24.30
C ALA A 45 -2.83 -5.96 24.99
N VAL A 46 -1.92 -6.85 24.58
CA VAL A 46 -1.82 -8.22 25.10
C VAL A 46 -0.65 -8.33 26.09
N ASN A 47 -0.93 -8.89 27.26
CA ASN A 47 -0.04 -8.97 28.42
C ASN A 47 0.64 -7.62 28.73
N PRO A 48 -0.13 -6.57 29.04
CA PRO A 48 0.46 -5.30 29.45
C PRO A 48 1.11 -5.49 30.82
N ASP A 49 2.44 -5.42 30.88
CA ASP A 49 3.13 -5.30 32.16
C ASP A 49 2.62 -4.03 32.86
N LEU A 50 2.16 -4.17 34.11
CA LEU A 50 1.72 -3.06 34.96
C LEU A 50 2.81 -1.97 35.14
N VAL A 51 4.06 -2.27 34.74
CA VAL A 51 5.23 -1.42 34.85
C VAL A 51 5.84 -1.16 33.46
N SER A 52 5.21 -0.28 32.68
CA SER A 52 5.85 0.60 31.68
C SER A 52 6.45 0.06 30.36
N LYS A 53 6.53 -1.25 30.11
CA LYS A 53 7.02 -1.77 28.81
C LYS A 53 5.92 -2.50 28.04
N GLN A 54 5.07 -1.73 27.34
CA GLN A 54 4.22 -2.29 26.28
C GLN A 54 5.11 -2.95 25.22
N ALA A 55 5.11 -4.27 25.22
CA ALA A 55 5.89 -5.07 24.30
C ALA A 55 5.16 -5.19 22.94
N SER A 56 5.93 -5.36 21.87
CA SER A 56 5.40 -5.32 20.50
C SER A 56 4.24 -6.32 20.29
N PRO A 57 3.20 -5.95 19.52
CA PRO A 57 2.14 -6.84 19.01
C PRO A 57 2.62 -8.12 18.31
N LEU A 58 3.88 -8.17 17.91
CA LEU A 58 4.45 -9.24 17.10
C LEU A 58 5.13 -10.34 17.92
N HIS A 59 5.13 -10.20 19.23
CA HIS A 59 5.79 -11.16 20.12
C HIS A 59 5.02 -12.49 20.21
N ILE A 60 5.77 -13.59 20.32
CA ILE A 60 5.19 -14.93 20.53
C ILE A 60 4.77 -15.10 21.99
N ILE A 61 3.61 -15.70 22.19
CA ILE A 61 3.16 -16.24 23.47
C ILE A 61 3.53 -17.73 23.47
N ALA A 62 4.49 -18.13 24.28
CA ALA A 62 4.86 -19.55 24.42
C ALA A 62 3.70 -20.29 25.12
N THR A 63 3.03 -21.18 24.40
CA THR A 63 1.87 -21.93 24.94
C THR A 63 2.23 -23.33 25.40
N ARG A 64 3.43 -23.83 25.07
CA ARG A 64 3.82 -25.24 25.27
C ARG A 64 4.17 -25.66 26.72
N SER A 65 4.24 -24.74 27.69
CA SER A 65 4.75 -25.05 29.04
C SER A 65 3.70 -25.01 30.16
N ALA A 66 2.42 -24.80 29.86
CA ALA A 66 1.38 -24.69 30.87
C ALA A 66 0.52 -25.96 30.90
N ALA A 67 0.76 -26.81 31.91
CA ALA A 67 0.00 -28.04 32.15
C ALA A 67 -1.46 -27.77 32.56
N ASP A 68 -1.74 -26.54 33.00
CA ASP A 68 -3.06 -25.96 33.23
C ASP A 68 -3.24 -24.81 32.23
N GLY A 69 -4.43 -24.61 31.66
CA GLY A 69 -4.69 -23.72 30.51
C GLY A 69 -3.94 -22.37 30.51
N CYS A 70 -3.48 -21.95 29.33
CA CYS A 70 -2.80 -20.66 29.17
C CYS A 70 -3.81 -19.51 29.36
N GLU A 71 -3.58 -18.65 30.35
CA GLU A 71 -4.33 -17.39 30.52
C GLU A 71 -3.60 -16.25 29.81
N VAL A 72 -4.31 -15.49 28.98
CA VAL A 72 -3.80 -14.28 28.32
C VAL A 72 -4.60 -13.07 28.81
N ARG A 73 -3.90 -12.06 29.33
CA ARG A 73 -4.53 -10.85 29.85
C ARG A 73 -4.50 -9.75 28.80
N ILE A 74 -5.61 -9.05 28.63
CA ILE A 74 -5.70 -7.96 27.66
C ILE A 74 -6.21 -6.65 28.28
N ILE A 75 -5.86 -5.53 27.64
CA ILE A 75 -6.50 -4.22 27.84
C ILE A 75 -6.98 -3.73 26.48
N VAL A 76 -8.19 -3.19 26.43
CA VAL A 76 -8.69 -2.48 25.24
C VAL A 76 -8.53 -0.98 25.49
N HIS A 77 -7.75 -0.31 24.63
CA HIS A 77 -7.56 1.13 24.65
C HIS A 77 -8.49 1.82 23.63
N PRO A 78 -9.01 3.02 23.95
CA PRO A 78 -9.67 3.84 22.95
C PRO A 78 -8.66 4.30 21.90
N LEU A 79 -9.16 4.55 20.69
CA LEU A 79 -8.36 5.13 19.62
C LEU A 79 -7.90 6.54 20.00
N GLN A 80 -6.62 6.81 19.77
CA GLN A 80 -5.96 8.08 20.08
C GLN A 80 -5.61 8.79 18.78
N TYR A 81 -5.95 10.08 18.72
CA TYR A 81 -5.51 10.94 17.63
C TYR A 81 -3.97 11.07 17.66
N PRO A 82 -3.28 10.76 16.55
CA PRO A 82 -1.82 10.72 16.52
C PRO A 82 -1.27 12.12 16.70
N THR A 83 -0.36 12.34 17.64
CA THR A 83 0.36 13.61 17.78
C THR A 83 1.43 13.78 16.70
N ALA A 84 1.89 15.01 16.44
CA ALA A 84 2.99 15.26 15.52
C ALA A 84 4.25 14.44 15.89
N ALA A 85 4.58 14.33 17.17
CA ALA A 85 5.73 13.54 17.63
C ALA A 85 5.57 12.03 17.33
N GLN A 86 4.36 11.48 17.47
CA GLN A 86 4.08 10.08 17.12
C GLN A 86 4.19 9.84 15.62
N TYR A 87 3.69 10.77 14.80
CA TYR A 87 3.85 10.67 13.34
C TYR A 87 5.32 10.68 12.91
N HIS A 88 6.12 11.60 13.46
CA HIS A 88 7.56 11.66 13.14
C HIS A 88 8.29 10.37 13.54
N ARG A 89 7.97 9.80 14.71
CA ARG A 89 8.53 8.50 15.12
C ARG A 89 8.09 7.35 14.23
N LEU A 90 6.84 7.34 13.78
CA LEU A 90 6.37 6.36 12.80
C LEU A 90 7.14 6.48 11.49
N MET A 91 7.28 7.69 10.95
CA MET A 91 8.09 7.94 9.75
C MET A 91 9.55 7.50 9.91
N GLU A 92 10.17 7.77 11.06
CA GLU A 92 11.53 7.36 11.38
C GLU A 92 11.67 5.83 11.44
N ALA A 93 10.74 5.15 12.10
CA ALA A 93 10.71 3.69 12.19
C ALA A 93 10.50 3.05 10.81
N LEU A 94 9.61 3.60 9.98
CA LEU A 94 9.41 3.18 8.59
C LEU A 94 10.69 3.36 7.77
N TYR A 95 11.37 4.51 7.92
CA TYR A 95 12.62 4.78 7.20
C TYR A 95 13.71 3.76 7.54
N ARG A 96 13.82 3.40 8.82
CA ARG A 96 14.76 2.38 9.32
C ARG A 96 14.36 0.95 8.98
N LYS A 97 13.15 0.70 8.45
CA LYS A 97 12.58 -0.65 8.33
C LYS A 97 12.51 -1.38 9.68
N ASP A 98 12.15 -0.66 10.76
CA ASP A 98 11.93 -1.23 12.08
C ASP A 98 10.45 -1.58 12.28
N ALA A 99 10.07 -2.78 11.81
CA ALA A 99 8.71 -3.28 11.94
C ALA A 99 8.29 -3.49 13.42
N GLY A 100 9.26 -3.74 14.31
CA GLY A 100 9.01 -3.91 15.74
C GLY A 100 8.56 -2.61 16.41
N GLU A 101 9.28 -1.52 16.13
CA GLU A 101 8.92 -0.18 16.63
C GLU A 101 7.64 0.35 15.96
N VAL A 102 7.43 0.11 14.66
CA VAL A 102 6.16 0.45 13.99
C VAL A 102 4.99 -0.24 14.69
N ALA A 103 5.05 -1.56 14.86
CA ALA A 103 3.98 -2.30 15.53
C ALA A 103 3.77 -1.84 16.98
N LYS A 104 4.84 -1.53 17.71
CA LYS A 104 4.76 -0.99 19.08
C LYS A 104 4.10 0.38 19.13
N LEU A 105 4.40 1.26 18.17
CA LEU A 105 3.78 2.58 18.08
C LEU A 105 2.29 2.47 17.73
N LEU A 106 1.94 1.63 16.75
CA LEU A 106 0.56 1.36 16.37
C LEU A 106 -0.24 0.74 17.51
N GLY A 107 0.35 -0.23 18.23
CA GLY A 107 -0.23 -0.90 19.40
C GLY A 107 -0.56 0.01 20.60
N ARG A 108 -0.27 1.31 20.51
CA ARG A 108 -0.79 2.33 21.43
C ARG A 108 -2.21 2.77 21.08
N GLY A 109 -2.84 2.17 20.06
CA GLY A 109 -4.17 2.51 19.57
C GLY A 109 -4.19 3.81 18.76
N LEU A 110 -3.18 4.04 17.91
CA LEU A 110 -3.16 5.24 17.05
C LEU A 110 -4.23 5.15 15.95
N ASP A 111 -5.01 6.20 15.81
CA ASP A 111 -5.99 6.33 14.74
C ASP A 111 -5.36 6.94 13.48
N LEU A 112 -5.09 6.09 12.48
CA LEU A 112 -4.57 6.54 11.19
C LEU A 112 -5.67 6.73 10.13
N THR A 113 -6.95 6.65 10.51
CA THR A 113 -8.07 7.02 9.61
C THR A 113 -8.17 8.54 9.46
N CYS A 114 -7.70 9.30 10.44
CA CYS A 114 -7.74 10.75 10.44
C CYS A 114 -6.53 11.39 9.72
N LEU A 115 -6.72 12.61 9.19
CA LEU A 115 -5.61 13.48 8.80
C LEU A 115 -4.74 13.75 10.03
N VAL A 116 -3.46 13.37 9.96
CA VAL A 116 -2.48 13.57 11.04
C VAL A 116 -2.27 15.08 11.28
N PRO A 117 -2.06 15.53 12.53
CA PRO A 117 -1.85 16.95 12.90
C PRO A 117 -0.60 17.58 12.26
N PRO A 118 -0.40 18.91 12.37
CA PRO A 118 0.13 19.74 11.30
C PRO A 118 1.54 19.29 10.92
N GLY A 119 1.68 18.71 9.73
CA GLY A 119 2.96 18.36 9.13
C GLY A 119 3.02 17.01 8.41
N GLY A 120 2.02 16.14 8.55
CA GLY A 120 2.03 14.79 7.95
C GLY A 120 0.72 14.38 7.29
N HIS A 121 0.80 13.53 6.26
CA HIS A 121 -0.35 12.91 5.61
C HIS A 121 -0.20 11.39 5.72
N THR A 122 -1.25 10.65 6.03
CA THR A 122 -1.16 9.18 6.18
C THR A 122 -0.79 8.49 4.87
N SER A 123 -1.06 9.13 3.72
CA SER A 123 -0.55 8.70 2.41
C SER A 123 0.98 8.62 2.39
N ALA A 124 1.70 9.52 3.07
CA ALA A 124 3.15 9.51 3.10
C ALA A 124 3.69 8.35 3.97
N LEU A 125 3.02 8.00 5.06
CA LEU A 125 3.34 6.80 5.85
C LEU A 125 3.18 5.54 4.98
N LEU A 126 2.02 5.41 4.33
CA LEU A 126 1.73 4.25 3.48
C LEU A 126 2.68 4.16 2.29
N THR A 127 2.94 5.29 1.64
CA THR A 127 3.94 5.38 0.56
C THR A 127 5.31 4.91 1.02
N MET A 128 5.79 5.43 2.16
CA MET A 128 7.11 5.07 2.67
C MET A 128 7.19 3.58 3.01
N ALA A 129 6.14 3.03 3.62
CA ALA A 129 6.06 1.61 3.91
C ALA A 129 6.16 0.77 2.62
N MET A 130 5.41 1.13 1.58
CA MET A 130 5.43 0.43 0.29
C MET A 130 6.80 0.49 -0.40
N LEU A 131 7.44 1.67 -0.40
CA LEU A 131 8.78 1.82 -0.97
C LEU A 131 9.81 0.98 -0.22
N LYS A 132 9.71 0.93 1.11
CA LYS A 132 10.61 0.15 1.95
C LYS A 132 10.35 -1.35 1.87
N ASP A 133 9.11 -1.78 1.72
CA ASP A 133 8.75 -3.18 1.49
C ASP A 133 9.23 -3.68 0.12
N HIS A 134 9.25 -2.80 -0.89
CA HIS A 134 9.79 -3.11 -2.20
C HIS A 134 11.32 -3.16 -2.23
N ASP A 135 11.97 -2.41 -1.34
CA ASP A 135 13.43 -2.40 -1.23
C ASP A 135 13.99 -3.73 -0.71
N ARG A 136 15.15 -4.15 -1.23
CA ARG A 136 15.79 -5.43 -0.93
C ARG A 136 16.56 -5.42 0.39
N GLU A 137 16.70 -4.26 1.02
CA GLU A 137 17.37 -4.10 2.32
C GLU A 137 16.68 -4.94 3.40
N PRO A 138 17.43 -5.61 4.28
CA PRO A 138 16.85 -6.37 5.37
C PRO A 138 16.13 -5.45 6.37
N TYR A 139 15.15 -6.01 7.08
CA TYR A 139 14.56 -5.33 8.23
C TYR A 139 15.60 -5.16 9.33
N THR A 140 15.58 -4.02 10.01
CA THR A 140 16.40 -3.86 11.21
C THR A 140 15.85 -4.79 12.29
N THR A 141 16.58 -5.84 12.61
CA THR A 141 16.30 -6.63 13.80
C THR A 141 16.67 -5.75 14.99
N SER A 142 15.66 -5.24 15.70
CA SER A 142 15.89 -4.63 17.00
C SER A 142 16.68 -5.64 17.82
N SER A 143 17.86 -5.27 18.36
CA SER A 143 18.84 -6.16 19.01
C SER A 143 18.32 -6.90 20.26
N SER A 144 17.01 -6.90 20.49
CA SER A 144 16.34 -7.73 21.47
C SER A 144 16.39 -9.19 21.03
N SER A 145 16.86 -10.05 21.92
CA SER A 145 16.88 -11.53 21.88
C SER A 145 15.49 -12.19 21.81
N VAL A 146 14.52 -11.53 21.17
CA VAL A 146 13.09 -11.76 21.28
C VAL A 146 12.55 -12.34 19.97
N SER A 147 11.90 -13.50 20.06
CA SER A 147 11.24 -14.16 18.93
C SER A 147 9.96 -13.40 18.54
N LEU A 148 9.96 -12.80 17.36
CA LEU A 148 8.79 -12.15 16.76
C LEU A 148 8.15 -13.12 15.75
N LYS A 149 6.85 -13.38 15.87
CA LYS A 149 6.07 -14.13 14.88
C LYS A 149 5.11 -13.16 14.22
N TYR A 150 5.47 -12.79 13.01
CA TYR A 150 4.62 -11.99 12.16
C TYR A 150 3.51 -12.85 11.56
N PRO A 151 2.32 -12.28 11.30
CA PRO A 151 1.18 -13.00 10.71
C PRO A 151 1.45 -13.54 9.29
N CYS A 152 2.47 -13.02 8.60
CA CYS A 152 2.94 -13.49 7.30
C CYS A 152 4.47 -13.71 7.32
N PRO A 153 4.99 -14.70 6.58
CA PRO A 153 6.44 -14.92 6.46
C PRO A 153 7.16 -13.70 5.85
N ASP A 154 6.46 -12.90 5.04
CA ASP A 154 6.91 -11.60 4.53
C ASP A 154 6.32 -10.47 5.38
N ALA A 155 6.87 -10.25 6.56
CA ALA A 155 6.51 -9.14 7.44
C ALA A 155 6.67 -7.79 6.73
N CYS A 156 5.58 -7.23 6.20
CA CYS A 156 5.60 -5.98 5.43
C CYS A 156 5.06 -4.80 6.25
N LEU A 157 5.78 -3.67 6.22
CA LEU A 157 5.36 -2.42 6.88
C LEU A 157 3.98 -1.96 6.39
N THR A 158 3.70 -2.16 5.11
CA THR A 158 2.43 -1.83 4.47
C THR A 158 1.28 -2.59 5.12
N PHE A 159 1.48 -3.88 5.43
CA PHE A 159 0.47 -4.68 6.13
C PHE A 159 0.17 -4.09 7.51
N LEU A 160 1.19 -3.74 8.29
CA LEU A 160 1.00 -3.15 9.61
C LEU A 160 0.18 -1.85 9.56
N LEU A 161 0.45 -0.98 8.59
CA LEU A 161 -0.31 0.26 8.40
C LEU A 161 -1.76 0.01 7.95
N LEU A 162 -1.99 -0.92 7.01
CA LEU A 162 -3.35 -1.26 6.56
C LEU A 162 -4.18 -1.86 7.70
N GLN A 163 -3.56 -2.66 8.58
CA GLN A 163 -4.24 -3.17 9.77
C GLN A 163 -4.57 -2.09 10.80
N ALA A 164 -3.88 -0.95 10.76
CA ALA A 164 -4.23 0.25 11.51
C ALA A 164 -5.34 1.07 10.84
N LYS A 165 -6.01 0.50 9.82
CA LYS A 165 -7.09 1.12 9.04
C LYS A 165 -6.66 2.41 8.33
N VAL A 166 -5.41 2.48 7.90
CA VAL A 166 -5.02 3.47 6.89
C VAL A 166 -5.82 3.19 5.63
N ASP A 167 -6.52 4.20 5.13
CA ASP A 167 -7.26 4.11 3.87
C ASP A 167 -6.30 3.83 2.70
N PRO A 168 -6.41 2.69 1.99
CA PRO A 168 -5.56 2.40 0.84
C PRO A 168 -5.86 3.29 -0.38
N ASN A 169 -7.02 3.94 -0.40
CA ASN A 169 -7.44 4.86 -1.47
C ASN A 169 -7.02 6.29 -1.19
N ILE A 170 -6.28 6.51 -0.10
CA ILE A 170 -5.84 7.84 0.27
C ILE A 170 -4.96 8.46 -0.82
N LEU A 171 -5.40 9.61 -1.31
CA LEU A 171 -4.67 10.37 -2.31
C LEU A 171 -3.74 11.39 -1.64
N PRO A 172 -2.49 11.52 -2.11
CA PRO A 172 -1.63 12.63 -1.72
C PRO A 172 -2.27 14.00 -2.03
N PRO A 173 -2.00 15.07 -1.25
CA PRO A 173 -2.66 16.37 -1.39
C PRO A 173 -2.19 17.22 -2.60
N LYS A 174 -1.70 16.60 -3.69
CA LYS A 174 -1.16 17.30 -4.86
C LYS A 174 -2.15 17.36 -6.03
N GLN A 175 -1.85 18.24 -7.00
CA GLN A 175 -2.64 18.42 -8.23
C GLN A 175 -2.68 17.17 -9.14
N GLN A 176 -1.71 16.27 -9.03
CA GLN A 176 -1.66 14.98 -9.73
C GLN A 176 -1.27 13.89 -8.73
N PRO A 177 -2.23 13.37 -7.95
CA PRO A 177 -1.96 12.33 -6.98
C PRO A 177 -1.74 10.98 -7.67
N THR A 178 -0.80 10.19 -7.14
CA THR A 178 -0.64 8.79 -7.51
C THR A 178 -1.43 7.95 -6.52
N THR A 179 -2.29 7.04 -7.00
CA THR A 179 -3.00 6.09 -6.12
C THR A 179 -2.01 5.07 -5.55
N MET A 180 -2.28 4.55 -4.35
CA MET A 180 -1.39 3.55 -3.73
C MET A 180 -1.27 2.30 -4.60
N ILE A 181 -2.39 1.80 -5.12
CA ILE A 181 -2.37 0.66 -6.05
C ILE A 181 -1.61 1.00 -7.35
N GLY A 182 -1.72 2.23 -7.86
CA GLY A 182 -0.93 2.71 -9.00
C GLY A 182 0.57 2.68 -8.72
N LEU A 183 1.00 3.08 -7.52
CA LEU A 183 2.40 2.97 -7.08
C LEU A 183 2.86 1.51 -7.00
N ALA A 184 2.07 0.60 -6.41
CA ALA A 184 2.42 -0.82 -6.33
C ALA A 184 2.62 -1.46 -7.72
N VAL A 185 1.74 -1.13 -8.66
CA VAL A 185 1.84 -1.56 -10.07
C VAL A 185 3.06 -0.95 -10.75
N ALA A 186 3.35 0.33 -10.49
CA ALA A 186 4.53 1.02 -11.03
C ALA A 186 5.84 0.38 -10.54
N LEU A 187 5.88 -0.03 -9.26
CA LEU A 187 6.97 -0.80 -8.65
C LEU A 187 7.05 -2.25 -9.16
N LYS A 188 6.06 -2.73 -9.91
CA LYS A 188 5.98 -4.11 -10.41
C LYS A 188 5.96 -5.14 -9.28
N ASN A 189 5.42 -4.76 -8.11
CA ASN A 189 5.43 -5.57 -6.90
C ASN A 189 4.08 -6.27 -6.72
N GLN A 190 3.94 -7.48 -7.26
CA GLN A 190 2.70 -8.26 -7.21
C GLN A 190 2.21 -8.54 -5.77
N PRO A 191 3.07 -8.91 -4.79
CA PRO A 191 2.66 -9.00 -3.39
C PRO A 191 2.02 -7.72 -2.83
N LEU A 192 2.58 -6.54 -3.11
CA LEU A 192 1.99 -5.27 -2.67
C LEU A 192 0.65 -4.98 -3.36
N VAL A 193 0.51 -5.34 -4.64
CA VAL A 193 -0.78 -5.21 -5.35
C VAL A 193 -1.84 -6.07 -4.68
N GLN A 194 -1.54 -7.35 -4.41
CA GLN A 194 -2.48 -8.25 -3.72
C GLN A 194 -2.84 -7.72 -2.34
N LEU A 195 -1.85 -7.28 -1.57
CA LEU A 195 -2.06 -6.72 -0.24
C LEU A 195 -3.00 -5.50 -0.23
N LEU A 196 -2.87 -4.61 -1.21
CA LEU A 196 -3.77 -3.46 -1.36
C LEU A 196 -5.18 -3.87 -1.81
N LEU A 197 -5.29 -4.85 -2.72
CA LEU A 197 -6.58 -5.39 -3.16
C LEU A 197 -7.33 -6.08 -2.01
N ASP A 198 -6.62 -6.85 -1.19
CA ASP A 198 -7.15 -7.49 0.03
C ASP A 198 -7.62 -6.44 1.05
N ALA A 199 -7.02 -5.24 1.02
CA ALA A 199 -7.42 -4.10 1.84
C ALA A 199 -8.52 -3.22 1.20
N GLU A 200 -9.14 -3.66 0.10
CA GLU A 200 -10.23 -2.94 -0.61
C GLU A 200 -9.77 -1.68 -1.36
N ALA A 201 -8.54 -1.68 -1.89
CA ALA A 201 -8.09 -0.62 -2.79
C ALA A 201 -8.91 -0.59 -4.10
N GLU A 202 -9.34 0.61 -4.49
CA GLU A 202 -10.08 0.88 -5.71
C GLU A 202 -9.20 0.73 -6.94
N VAL A 203 -9.60 -0.17 -7.84
CA VAL A 203 -8.92 -0.38 -9.14
C VAL A 203 -9.33 0.65 -10.19
N HIS A 204 -10.25 1.53 -9.84
CA HIS A 204 -10.99 2.44 -10.72
C HIS A 204 -10.83 3.89 -10.30
N PRO A 205 -9.61 4.45 -10.23
CA PRO A 205 -9.42 5.74 -9.59
C PRO A 205 -10.03 6.90 -10.39
N ASP A 206 -10.10 8.08 -9.77
CA ASP A 206 -10.64 9.31 -10.37
C ASP A 206 -9.98 9.67 -11.71
N GLU A 207 -10.75 10.35 -12.57
CA GLU A 207 -10.39 10.68 -13.96
C GLU A 207 -9.04 11.38 -14.15
N ALA A 208 -8.53 12.04 -13.11
CA ALA A 208 -7.24 12.74 -13.13
C ALA A 208 -6.01 11.83 -12.95
N THR A 209 -6.21 10.54 -12.67
CA THR A 209 -5.12 9.58 -12.41
C THR A 209 -5.05 8.51 -13.51
N VAL A 210 -3.87 7.92 -13.70
CA VAL A 210 -3.70 6.83 -14.67
C VAL A 210 -4.29 5.54 -14.11
N PRO A 211 -5.20 4.86 -14.84
CA PRO A 211 -5.75 3.59 -14.37
C PRO A 211 -4.66 2.53 -14.13
N PRO A 212 -4.66 1.86 -12.96
CA PRO A 212 -3.63 0.87 -12.60
C PRO A 212 -3.51 -0.26 -13.63
N LEU A 213 -4.63 -0.68 -14.23
CA LEU A 213 -4.65 -1.72 -15.26
C LEU A 213 -3.85 -1.33 -16.50
N ILE A 214 -3.88 -0.05 -16.91
CA ILE A 214 -3.11 0.41 -18.06
C ILE A 214 -1.62 0.43 -17.73
N ILE A 215 -1.23 0.84 -16.53
CA ILE A 215 0.17 0.77 -16.06
C ILE A 215 0.67 -0.68 -16.10
N ALA A 216 -0.15 -1.64 -15.64
CA ALA A 216 0.19 -3.06 -15.63
C ALA A 216 0.37 -3.63 -17.04
N VAL A 217 -0.52 -3.26 -17.98
CA VAL A 217 -0.43 -3.60 -19.40
C VAL A 217 0.83 -2.99 -20.02
N LEU A 218 1.09 -1.70 -19.77
CA LEU A 218 2.27 -1.02 -20.30
C LEU A 218 3.58 -1.70 -19.85
N HIS A 219 3.61 -2.26 -18.65
CA HIS A 219 4.74 -3.05 -18.15
C HIS A 219 4.75 -4.52 -18.61
N GLN A 220 3.69 -4.99 -19.26
CA GLN A 220 3.46 -6.38 -19.65
C GLN A 220 3.55 -7.38 -18.47
N HIS A 221 3.06 -7.00 -17.28
CA HIS A 221 3.03 -7.89 -16.12
C HIS A 221 1.72 -8.66 -16.02
N GLU A 222 1.67 -9.84 -16.63
CA GLU A 222 0.48 -10.70 -16.69
C GLU A 222 -0.11 -11.02 -15.31
N GLY A 223 0.71 -11.33 -14.30
CA GLY A 223 0.24 -11.65 -12.95
C GLY A 223 -0.47 -10.47 -12.26
N ILE A 224 0.02 -9.25 -12.47
CA ILE A 224 -0.62 -8.03 -11.95
C ILE A 224 -1.90 -7.71 -12.75
N VAL A 225 -1.88 -7.90 -14.07
CA VAL A 225 -3.08 -7.74 -14.90
C VAL A 225 -4.18 -8.69 -14.44
N GLN A 226 -3.87 -9.97 -14.24
CA GLN A 226 -4.82 -10.96 -13.75
C GLN A 226 -5.36 -10.60 -12.35
N ALA A 227 -4.51 -10.11 -11.45
CA ALA A 227 -4.92 -9.65 -10.13
C ALA A 227 -5.95 -8.51 -10.23
N LEU A 228 -5.67 -7.49 -11.04
CA LEU A 228 -6.55 -6.35 -11.22
C LEU A 228 -7.87 -6.74 -11.91
N LEU A 229 -7.83 -7.63 -12.91
CA LEU A 229 -9.04 -8.16 -13.55
C LEU A 229 -9.89 -8.99 -12.59
N THR A 230 -9.26 -9.77 -11.71
CA THR A 230 -9.95 -10.53 -10.64
C THR A 230 -10.63 -9.58 -9.66
N ALA A 231 -10.00 -8.44 -9.37
CA ALA A 231 -10.60 -7.33 -8.64
C ALA A 231 -11.56 -6.45 -9.48
N ARG A 232 -12.04 -6.97 -10.62
CA ARG A 232 -13.04 -6.33 -11.50
C ARG A 232 -12.60 -5.03 -12.19
N ALA A 233 -11.30 -4.83 -12.40
CA ALA A 233 -10.82 -3.73 -13.22
C ALA A 233 -11.40 -3.84 -14.65
N ASP A 234 -11.90 -2.74 -15.21
CA ASP A 234 -12.53 -2.75 -16.54
C ASP A 234 -11.47 -2.53 -17.63
N PRO A 235 -11.20 -3.54 -18.49
CA PRO A 235 -10.21 -3.42 -19.55
C PRO A 235 -10.61 -2.43 -20.66
N TRP A 236 -11.91 -2.09 -20.75
CA TRP A 236 -12.48 -1.18 -21.73
C TRP A 236 -12.64 0.25 -21.22
N ARG A 237 -12.32 0.50 -19.95
CA ARG A 237 -12.44 1.83 -19.36
C ARG A 237 -11.59 2.82 -20.15
N SER A 238 -12.24 3.91 -20.54
CA SER A 238 -11.63 5.02 -21.25
C SER A 238 -10.87 5.93 -20.30
N THR A 239 -9.66 6.31 -20.70
CA THR A 239 -8.87 7.40 -20.11
C THR A 239 -8.30 8.25 -21.23
N PRO A 240 -8.16 9.58 -21.08
CA PRO A 240 -7.54 10.39 -22.11
C PRO A 240 -6.08 10.00 -22.34
N VAL A 241 -5.61 9.94 -23.59
CA VAL A 241 -4.20 9.64 -23.94
C VAL A 241 -3.22 10.50 -23.14
N GLY A 242 -3.59 11.75 -22.86
CA GLY A 242 -2.74 12.65 -22.11
C GLY A 242 -2.59 12.35 -20.61
N ALA A 243 -3.49 11.55 -20.01
CA ALA A 243 -3.28 11.03 -18.66
C ALA A 243 -2.07 10.09 -18.62
N LEU A 244 -1.87 9.27 -19.66
CA LEU A 244 -0.73 8.33 -19.75
C LEU A 244 0.64 9.01 -19.81
N LEU A 245 0.68 10.32 -20.07
CA LEU A 245 1.90 11.08 -20.30
C LEU A 245 2.38 11.87 -19.07
N ASP A 246 1.68 11.75 -17.94
CA ASP A 246 1.92 12.57 -16.74
C ASP A 246 2.02 14.06 -17.11
N CYS A 247 1.16 14.50 -18.04
CA CYS A 247 1.16 15.85 -18.61
C CYS A 247 -0.01 16.65 -18.03
N PRO A 248 0.21 17.56 -17.06
CA PRO A 248 -0.86 18.32 -16.41
C PRO A 248 -1.66 19.25 -17.35
N TRP A 249 -1.09 19.60 -18.50
CA TRP A 249 -1.76 20.42 -19.52
C TRP A 249 -2.58 19.62 -20.53
N SER A 250 -2.58 18.28 -20.45
CA SER A 250 -3.28 17.40 -21.38
C SER A 250 -4.79 17.67 -21.48
N LYS A 251 -5.40 18.18 -20.41
CA LYS A 251 -6.82 18.58 -20.39
C LYS A 251 -7.19 19.74 -21.31
N TRP A 252 -6.20 20.50 -21.82
CA TRP A 252 -6.44 21.72 -22.61
C TRP A 252 -6.09 21.58 -24.10
N VAL A 253 -5.71 20.38 -24.58
CA VAL A 253 -5.22 20.20 -25.96
C VAL A 253 -5.89 18.99 -26.62
N HIS A 254 -6.59 19.20 -27.75
CA HIS A 254 -7.50 18.21 -28.35
C HIS A 254 -6.94 16.80 -28.66
N PRO A 255 -5.68 16.59 -29.12
CA PRO A 255 -5.16 15.22 -29.33
C PRO A 255 -4.97 14.43 -28.03
N TRP A 256 -4.98 15.11 -26.88
CA TRP A 256 -4.70 14.53 -25.57
C TRP A 256 -5.98 14.10 -24.87
N THR A 257 -7.15 14.52 -25.37
CA THR A 257 -8.48 14.14 -24.86
C THR A 257 -9.06 12.91 -25.55
N GLU A 258 -8.38 12.35 -26.57
CA GLU A 258 -8.84 11.12 -27.22
C GLU A 258 -8.81 9.92 -26.23
N PRO A 259 -9.88 9.11 -26.19
CA PRO A 259 -10.07 8.09 -25.17
C PRO A 259 -9.32 6.79 -25.48
N VAL A 260 -8.42 6.34 -24.61
CA VAL A 260 -7.64 5.10 -24.72
C VAL A 260 -8.05 4.09 -23.64
N SER A 261 -8.03 2.79 -24.00
CA SER A 261 -8.34 1.68 -23.10
C SER A 261 -7.17 0.71 -22.99
N ALA A 262 -7.17 -0.14 -21.95
CA ALA A 262 -6.11 -1.11 -21.71
C ALA A 262 -5.97 -2.14 -22.84
N VAL A 263 -7.10 -2.64 -23.38
CA VAL A 263 -7.12 -3.57 -24.53
C VAL A 263 -6.38 -2.98 -25.72
N ARG A 264 -6.61 -1.69 -25.98
CA ARG A 264 -6.01 -1.00 -27.12
C ARG A 264 -4.52 -0.74 -26.95
N VAL A 265 -4.08 -0.40 -25.74
CA VAL A 265 -2.66 -0.31 -25.42
C VAL A 265 -1.98 -1.68 -25.63
N ALA A 266 -2.59 -2.77 -25.15
CA ALA A 266 -2.07 -4.12 -25.34
C ALA A 266 -1.99 -4.51 -26.83
N ALA A 267 -3.01 -4.17 -27.63
CA ALA A 267 -3.01 -4.43 -29.07
C ALA A 267 -1.84 -3.72 -29.78
N LEU A 268 -1.52 -2.48 -29.39
CA LEU A 268 -0.44 -1.70 -29.98
C LEU A 268 0.97 -2.11 -29.52
N GLN A 269 1.11 -2.85 -28.41
CA GLN A 269 2.41 -3.28 -27.85
C GLN A 269 3.02 -4.56 -28.45
N SER A 270 2.30 -5.29 -29.31
CA SER A 270 2.47 -6.75 -29.52
C SER A 270 3.81 -7.26 -30.09
N PRO A 271 4.29 -8.41 -29.54
CA PRO A 271 4.48 -9.65 -30.34
C PRO A 271 3.76 -10.92 -29.83
N SER A 272 3.17 -10.96 -28.63
CA SER A 272 2.36 -12.11 -28.16
C SER A 272 0.91 -11.65 -27.91
N GLN A 273 -0.05 -12.25 -28.62
CA GLN A 273 -1.49 -11.97 -28.44
C GLN A 273 -2.01 -12.37 -27.05
N THR A 274 -1.13 -12.85 -26.15
CA THR A 274 -1.44 -13.31 -24.80
C THR A 274 -2.07 -12.21 -23.95
N MET A 275 -1.51 -10.98 -23.94
CA MET A 275 -2.05 -9.89 -23.12
C MET A 275 -3.46 -9.47 -23.57
N VAL A 276 -3.67 -9.38 -24.89
CA VAL A 276 -4.99 -9.13 -25.46
C VAL A 276 -5.94 -10.28 -25.11
N GLY A 277 -5.51 -11.53 -25.23
CA GLY A 277 -6.28 -12.70 -24.82
C GLY A 277 -6.69 -12.67 -23.34
N ILE A 278 -5.77 -12.34 -22.44
CA ILE A 278 -6.06 -12.20 -20.99
C ILE A 278 -7.11 -11.10 -20.75
N LEU A 279 -6.98 -9.94 -21.40
CA LEU A 279 -7.93 -8.84 -21.24
C LEU A 279 -9.30 -9.15 -21.86
N MET A 280 -9.36 -9.90 -22.96
CA MET A 280 -10.60 -10.29 -23.64
C MET A 280 -11.31 -11.46 -22.92
N ASN A 281 -10.55 -12.33 -22.24
CA ASN A 281 -11.07 -13.41 -21.41
C ASN A 281 -11.35 -13.00 -19.97
N ALA A 282 -11.16 -11.71 -19.63
CA ALA A 282 -11.61 -11.17 -18.36
C ALA A 282 -13.09 -11.52 -18.16
N PRO A 283 -13.53 -11.93 -16.96
CA PRO A 283 -14.90 -12.37 -16.72
C PRO A 283 -15.87 -11.31 -17.26
N ALA A 284 -16.56 -11.68 -18.34
CA ALA A 284 -17.48 -10.79 -19.02
C ALA A 284 -18.54 -10.31 -18.03
N ARG A 285 -18.92 -9.02 -18.17
CA ARG A 285 -20.03 -8.33 -17.48
C ARG A 285 -21.13 -9.31 -17.01
N ILE A 286 -21.06 -9.78 -15.77
CA ILE A 286 -22.13 -10.55 -15.14
C ILE A 286 -22.65 -9.70 -13.98
N GLY A 287 -23.78 -9.04 -14.23
CA GLY A 287 -24.75 -8.62 -13.21
C GLY A 287 -24.52 -7.26 -12.55
N SER A 288 -25.44 -6.33 -12.84
CA SER A 288 -25.96 -5.26 -11.94
C SER A 288 -25.06 -4.08 -11.50
N TRP A 289 -24.58 -3.25 -12.44
CA TRP A 289 -24.31 -1.82 -12.15
C TRP A 289 -25.06 -0.87 -13.11
N GLU A 290 -26.04 -1.36 -13.86
CA GLU A 290 -26.93 -0.47 -14.60
C GLU A 290 -27.87 0.25 -13.62
N ALA A 291 -27.47 1.44 -13.20
CA ALA A 291 -28.29 2.59 -12.80
C ALA A 291 -27.64 3.34 -11.63
N SER A 292 -26.52 4.04 -11.89
CA SER A 292 -26.16 5.32 -11.24
C SER A 292 -24.74 5.73 -11.63
N GLN A 293 -24.48 6.01 -12.91
CA GLN A 293 -23.46 6.98 -13.33
C GLN A 293 -23.49 7.09 -14.86
N PRO A 294 -24.02 8.18 -15.42
CA PRO A 294 -23.87 8.46 -16.84
C PRO A 294 -22.47 9.07 -17.00
N LEU A 295 -21.47 8.38 -17.55
CA LEU A 295 -20.31 9.04 -18.20
C LEU A 295 -19.27 8.14 -18.91
N HIS A 296 -19.31 6.80 -18.85
CA HIS A 296 -18.20 6.01 -19.42
C HIS A 296 -18.63 5.12 -20.59
N LEU A 297 -18.46 5.64 -21.81
CA LEU A 297 -18.63 4.83 -23.03
C LEU A 297 -17.51 3.77 -23.10
N PRO A 298 -17.84 2.48 -23.34
CA PRO A 298 -16.84 1.50 -23.75
C PRO A 298 -16.20 1.96 -25.06
N VAL A 299 -14.86 1.94 -25.14
CA VAL A 299 -14.14 2.30 -26.37
C VAL A 299 -13.85 1.01 -27.13
N PRO A 300 -14.66 0.64 -28.16
CA PRO A 300 -14.35 -0.54 -28.95
C PRO A 300 -13.02 -0.35 -29.67
N ILE A 301 -12.30 -1.46 -29.90
CA ILE A 301 -11.03 -1.47 -30.65
C ILE A 301 -11.20 -0.78 -32.01
N SER A 302 -12.40 -0.85 -32.58
CA SER A 302 -12.83 -0.23 -33.84
C SER A 302 -12.99 1.30 -33.81
N MET A 303 -12.84 1.98 -32.66
CA MET A 303 -12.92 3.45 -32.62
C MET A 303 -11.77 4.07 -33.43
N ALA A 304 -12.15 4.81 -34.48
CA ALA A 304 -11.21 5.56 -35.29
C ALA A 304 -10.56 6.66 -34.44
N TYR A 305 -9.23 6.62 -34.34
CA TYR A 305 -8.46 7.72 -33.75
C TYR A 305 -8.03 8.69 -34.82
N SER A 306 -7.75 9.93 -34.43
CA SER A 306 -7.01 10.81 -35.33
C SER A 306 -5.61 10.25 -35.57
N GLU A 307 -5.05 10.48 -36.76
CA GLU A 307 -3.65 10.12 -37.03
C GLU A 307 -2.69 10.69 -35.98
N ARG A 308 -2.99 11.89 -35.47
CA ARG A 308 -2.15 12.59 -34.49
C ARG A 308 -2.18 11.87 -33.15
N ALA A 309 -3.36 11.50 -32.66
CA ALA A 309 -3.46 10.76 -31.41
C ALA A 309 -2.90 9.33 -31.54
N MET A 310 -3.06 8.69 -32.69
CA MET A 310 -2.42 7.38 -32.94
C MET A 310 -0.90 7.49 -32.89
N LYS A 311 -0.31 8.46 -33.60
CA LYS A 311 1.15 8.73 -33.58
C LYS A 311 1.65 9.08 -32.16
N LEU A 312 0.86 9.82 -31.39
CA LEU A 312 1.20 10.13 -30.00
C LEU A 312 1.17 8.86 -29.15
N LEU A 313 0.09 8.08 -29.21
CA LEU A 313 -0.08 6.86 -28.42
C LEU A 313 1.00 5.82 -28.72
N THR A 314 1.32 5.58 -30.01
CA THR A 314 2.41 4.67 -30.39
C THR A 314 3.75 5.16 -29.84
N LYS A 315 4.04 6.46 -29.95
CA LYS A 315 5.24 7.06 -29.37
C LYS A 315 5.29 6.92 -27.84
N VAL A 316 4.15 7.09 -27.15
CA VAL A 316 4.07 6.89 -25.69
C VAL A 316 4.48 5.47 -25.35
N ILE A 317 3.89 4.49 -26.04
CA ILE A 317 4.11 3.07 -25.81
C ILE A 317 5.57 2.68 -26.09
N GLU A 318 6.14 3.14 -27.20
CA GLU A 318 7.54 2.89 -27.57
C GLU A 318 8.54 3.54 -26.60
N ASP A 319 8.23 4.76 -26.15
CA ASP A 319 9.06 5.47 -25.19
C ASP A 319 8.86 4.97 -23.75
N TYR A 320 7.78 4.26 -23.47
CA TYR A 320 7.38 3.91 -22.11
C TYR A 320 8.51 3.19 -21.34
N PRO A 321 9.15 2.13 -21.88
CA PRO A 321 10.26 1.45 -21.18
C PRO A 321 11.46 2.37 -20.91
N ARG A 322 11.72 3.36 -21.79
CA ARG A 322 12.78 4.35 -21.61
C ARG A 322 12.43 5.38 -20.53
N ARG A 323 11.13 5.70 -20.39
CA ARG A 323 10.62 6.69 -19.42
C ARG A 323 10.43 6.09 -18.02
N THR A 324 10.05 4.82 -17.91
CA THR A 324 9.68 4.16 -16.65
C THR A 324 10.73 3.14 -16.18
N GLY A 325 11.98 3.28 -16.62
CA GLY A 325 13.11 2.42 -16.24
C GLY A 325 13.11 2.05 -14.73
N PRO A 326 13.73 0.91 -14.36
CA PRO A 326 13.54 0.32 -13.03
C PRO A 326 13.80 1.34 -11.93
N HIS A 327 12.93 1.37 -10.91
CA HIS A 327 13.18 2.14 -9.70
C HIS A 327 14.50 1.64 -9.10
N ARG A 328 15.54 2.48 -9.15
CA ARG A 328 16.80 2.22 -8.47
C ARG A 328 16.84 3.17 -7.27
N PRO A 329 16.85 2.67 -6.03
CA PRO A 329 16.91 3.52 -4.83
C PRO A 329 18.25 4.28 -4.69
N LEU A 330 19.21 4.04 -5.59
CA LEU A 330 20.49 4.74 -5.67
C LEU A 330 20.37 6.07 -6.45
N ILE A 331 20.96 7.11 -5.86
CA ILE A 331 20.99 8.53 -6.27
C ILE A 331 21.27 8.74 -7.77
N GLY A 332 20.58 9.72 -8.37
CA GLY A 332 21.01 10.39 -9.62
C GLY A 332 20.60 9.72 -10.93
N HIS A 333 19.99 8.53 -10.86
CA HIS A 333 19.56 7.77 -12.04
C HIS A 333 18.04 7.56 -12.10
N GLU A 334 17.26 8.24 -11.27
CA GLU A 334 15.80 8.16 -11.33
C GLU A 334 15.27 8.73 -12.66
N SER A 335 14.43 7.95 -13.31
CA SER A 335 13.77 8.40 -14.53
C SER A 335 12.88 9.61 -14.24
N LEU A 336 12.60 10.42 -15.26
CA LEU A 336 11.68 11.57 -15.13
C LEU A 336 10.30 11.12 -14.60
N HIS A 337 9.87 9.91 -14.95
CA HIS A 337 8.64 9.31 -14.43
C HIS A 337 8.71 9.08 -12.92
N TRP A 338 9.78 8.45 -12.41
CA TRP A 338 9.94 8.24 -10.96
C TRP A 338 10.02 9.56 -10.19
N ARG A 339 10.73 10.56 -10.72
CA ARG A 339 10.75 11.90 -10.11
C ARG A 339 9.36 12.53 -10.03
N LYS A 340 8.54 12.42 -11.08
CA LYS A 340 7.16 12.90 -11.08
C LYS A 340 6.28 12.12 -10.11
N LEU A 341 6.42 10.80 -10.09
CA LEU A 341 5.67 9.90 -9.21
C LEU A 341 5.98 10.24 -7.73
N MET A 342 7.27 10.33 -7.37
CA MET A 342 7.72 10.73 -6.03
C MET A 342 7.30 12.16 -5.67
N ALA A 343 7.36 13.08 -6.64
CA ALA A 343 6.81 14.41 -6.43
C ALA A 343 5.31 14.35 -6.11
N GLY A 344 4.53 13.51 -6.79
CA GLY A 344 3.10 13.30 -6.57
C GLY A 344 2.75 12.81 -5.15
N LEU A 345 3.64 12.04 -4.52
CA LEU A 345 3.41 11.37 -3.23
C LEU A 345 3.56 12.27 -1.98
N TYR A 346 4.08 13.50 -2.14
CA TYR A 346 4.24 14.49 -1.06
C TYR A 346 4.98 13.95 0.18
N LEU A 347 6.10 13.24 -0.04
CA LEU A 347 6.95 12.77 1.06
C LEU A 347 7.55 13.96 1.83
N PRO A 348 7.56 13.93 3.18
CA PRO A 348 8.06 15.04 3.99
C PRO A 348 9.56 15.24 3.75
N LYS A 349 10.00 16.51 3.68
CA LYS A 349 11.42 16.86 3.66
C LYS A 349 12.01 16.51 5.03
N LEU A 350 12.88 15.50 5.09
CA LEU A 350 13.58 15.13 6.32
C LEU A 350 14.57 16.26 6.70
N PRO A 351 14.58 16.75 7.96
CA PRO A 351 15.51 17.78 8.39
C PRO A 351 16.98 17.33 8.26
N PRO A 352 17.91 18.27 7.98
CA PRO A 352 19.34 17.97 7.99
C PRO A 352 19.76 17.53 9.41
N GLY A 353 20.39 16.35 9.53
CA GLY A 353 20.86 15.79 10.80
C GLY A 353 20.09 14.56 11.30
N TRP A 354 18.93 14.23 10.71
CA TRP A 354 18.10 13.09 11.14
C TRP A 354 18.70 11.70 10.91
N LEU A 355 19.73 11.59 10.06
CA LEU A 355 20.36 10.33 9.65
C LEU A 355 21.88 10.37 9.81
N GLN A 356 22.39 11.20 10.73
CA GLN A 356 23.83 11.35 10.97
C GLN A 356 24.47 10.22 11.80
N SER A 357 23.79 9.09 12.05
CA SER A 357 24.49 7.93 12.62
C SER A 357 25.22 7.19 11.49
N GLU A 358 26.51 6.96 11.68
CA GLU A 358 27.48 6.38 10.73
C GLU A 358 27.09 5.00 10.17
N ASP A 359 26.01 4.37 10.65
CA ASP A 359 25.52 3.04 10.25
C ASP A 359 24.54 3.02 9.06
N ILE A 360 24.04 4.17 8.60
CA ILE A 360 23.11 4.19 7.46
C ILE A 360 23.88 4.67 6.24
N SER A 361 24.16 3.74 5.32
CA SER A 361 24.93 4.03 4.10
C SER A 361 24.41 5.30 3.44
N ALA A 362 25.33 6.23 3.19
CA ALA A 362 25.08 7.58 2.73
C ALA A 362 24.34 7.69 1.37
N ALA A 363 23.93 6.56 0.77
CA ALA A 363 23.18 6.49 -0.47
C ALA A 363 21.67 6.80 -0.30
N ASN A 364 21.06 6.47 0.84
CA ASN A 364 19.60 6.54 1.01
C ASN A 364 19.05 7.92 1.44
N CYS A 365 19.93 8.88 1.75
CA CYS A 365 19.54 10.19 2.31
C CYS A 365 19.37 11.31 1.26
N TYR A 366 19.76 11.08 0.01
CA TYR A 366 19.84 12.16 -0.99
C TYR A 366 18.57 12.36 -1.83
N LEU A 367 17.61 11.41 -1.82
CA LEU A 367 16.31 11.55 -2.50
C LEU A 367 15.49 12.74 -2.00
N LEU A 368 15.82 13.27 -0.82
CA LEU A 368 15.15 14.43 -0.21
C LEU A 368 16.03 15.69 -0.18
N ARG A 369 17.26 15.65 -0.70
CA ARG A 369 18.20 16.77 -0.61
C ARG A 369 18.15 17.78 -1.75
N GLN A 370 17.51 17.52 -2.88
CA GLN A 370 17.37 18.53 -3.92
C GLN A 370 16.05 18.39 -4.68
N MET A 371 15.15 19.33 -4.43
CA MET A 371 14.34 19.96 -5.48
C MET A 371 14.27 21.44 -5.13
N ASP A 372 15.20 22.20 -5.72
CA ASP A 372 14.97 23.60 -6.07
C ASP A 372 14.15 23.65 -7.36
#